data_AF-A0AAN4ZCJ8-F1
#
_entry.id   AF-A0AAN4ZCJ8-F1
#
_cell.length_a   1.000
_cell.length_b   1.000
_cell.length_c   1.000
_cell.angle_alpha   90.00
_cell.angle_beta   90.00
_cell.angle_gamma   90.00
#
_symmetry.space_group_name_H-M   'P 1'
#
loop_
_entity.id
_entity.type
_entity.pdbx_description
1 polymer ?
#
loop_
_entity_poly.entity_id
_entity_poly.type
_entity_poly.pdbx_seq_one_letter_code
_entity_poly.pdbx_strand_id
1 'polypeptide(L)'
;GDLWPPIIQVIMGLERAVAVFRPVYFKMKSKKRPFWTISFSILFVVASLSAGFLMAWLNRAAKVKYYCGRKAAFSNSYGTFIYVTNVVGYATGFVLNCIAYCKARTFTSKNEKNRNMVRLRYYIAISFFSTILVSIPNLISLTSVLFAKV
;
A
#
# COMPACT_ATOMS: atom_id res chain seq x y z
N GLY A 1 -5.68 10.67 -4.00
CA GLY A 1 -5.16 10.74 -2.62
C GLY A 1 -4.97 9.37 -2.02
N ASP A 2 -6.05 8.58 -1.92
CA ASP A 2 -6.10 7.34 -1.12
C ASP A 2 -5.20 6.18 -1.57
N LEU A 3 -4.75 6.19 -2.83
CA LEU A 3 -3.88 5.15 -3.40
C LEU A 3 -2.39 5.33 -3.07
N TRP A 4 -1.98 6.52 -2.63
CA TRP A 4 -0.58 6.81 -2.33
C TRP A 4 -0.10 6.09 -1.04
N PRO A 5 -0.83 6.15 0.08
CA PRO A 5 -0.42 5.44 1.30
C PRO A 5 -0.17 3.93 1.13
N PRO A 6 -1.06 3.12 0.50
CA PRO A 6 -0.82 1.68 0.35
C PRO A 6 0.37 1.37 -0.56
N ILE A 7 0.57 2.11 -1.67
CA ILE A 7 1.72 1.86 -2.56
C ILE A 7 3.05 2.13 -1.84
N ILE A 8 3.12 3.20 -1.05
CA ILE A 8 4.29 3.52 -0.24
C ILE A 8 4.51 2.47 0.85
N GLN A 9 3.45 1.96 1.47
CA GLN A 9 3.57 0.90 2.47
C GLN A 9 4.12 -0.40 1.88
N VAL A 10 3.69 -0.80 0.68
CA VAL A 10 4.24 -1.97 -0.04
C VAL A 10 5.71 -1.75 -0.37
N ILE A 11 6.04 -0.60 -0.96
CA ILE A 11 7.41 -0.24 -1.33
C ILE A 11 8.33 -0.28 -0.10
N MET A 12 7.94 0.35 1.00
CA MET A 12 8.74 0.34 2.24
C MET A 12 8.90 -1.08 2.80
N GLY A 13 7.84 -1.89 2.78
CA GLY A 13 7.88 -3.30 3.20
C GLY A 13 8.84 -4.12 2.34
N LEU A 14 8.81 -3.92 1.02
CA LEU A 14 9.65 -4.63 0.06
C LEU A 14 11.12 -4.23 0.20
N GLU A 15 11.42 -2.94 0.35
CA GLU A 15 12.78 -2.46 0.59
C GLU A 15 13.39 -3.09 1.85
N ARG A 16 12.60 -3.26 2.91
CA ARG A 16 13.04 -3.91 4.15
C ARG A 16 13.22 -5.40 3.99
N ALA A 17 12.30 -6.07 3.31
CA ALA A 17 12.46 -7.48 2.99
C ALA A 17 13.78 -7.70 2.22
N VAL A 18 14.04 -6.91 1.18
CA VAL A 18 15.29 -6.98 0.40
C VAL A 18 16.51 -6.68 1.26
N ALA A 19 16.46 -5.68 2.16
CA ALA A 19 17.55 -5.36 3.08
C ALA A 19 17.94 -6.55 3.97
N VAL A 20 16.92 -7.27 4.48
CA VAL A 20 17.11 -8.39 5.41
C VAL A 20 17.51 -9.68 4.68
N PHE A 21 16.98 -9.94 3.49
CA PHE A 21 17.30 -11.14 2.72
C PHE A 21 18.64 -11.06 1.98
N ARG A 22 19.00 -9.88 1.45
CA ARG A 22 20.23 -9.68 0.67
C ARG A 22 20.95 -8.38 1.05
N PRO A 23 21.60 -8.32 2.22
CA PRO A 23 22.27 -7.10 2.71
C PRO A 23 23.38 -6.61 1.79
N VAL A 24 24.12 -7.52 1.13
CA VAL A 24 25.21 -7.19 0.20
C VAL A 24 24.69 -6.49 -1.06
N TYR A 25 23.61 -7.02 -1.65
CA TYR A 25 22.97 -6.41 -2.82
C TYR A 25 22.35 -5.05 -2.49
N PHE A 26 21.76 -4.94 -1.30
CA PHE A 26 21.17 -3.70 -0.81
C PHE A 26 22.21 -2.58 -0.68
N LYS A 27 23.41 -2.88 -0.16
CA LYS A 27 24.50 -1.90 -0.01
C LYS A 27 25.03 -1.43 -1.38
N MET A 28 25.13 -2.33 -2.35
CA MET A 28 25.63 -2.03 -3.69
C MET A 28 24.68 -1.15 -4.51
N LYS A 29 23.36 -1.34 -4.36
CA LYS A 29 22.34 -0.59 -5.11
C LYS A 29 21.86 0.70 -4.40
N SER A 30 22.44 1.04 -3.25
CA SER A 30 21.87 2.05 -2.34
C SER A 30 21.88 3.49 -2.87
N LYS A 31 22.78 3.86 -3.79
CA LYS A 31 22.93 5.26 -4.26
C LYS A 31 21.80 5.73 -5.19
N LYS A 32 21.26 4.86 -6.06
CA LYS A 32 20.20 5.23 -7.04
C LYS A 32 18.80 4.76 -6.63
N ARG A 33 18.67 3.97 -5.55
CA ARG A 33 17.39 3.42 -5.10
C ARG A 33 16.32 4.46 -4.78
N PRO A 34 16.57 5.50 -3.94
CA PRO A 34 15.50 6.41 -3.54
C PRO A 34 14.88 7.12 -4.74
N PHE A 35 15.69 7.48 -5.74
CA PHE A 35 15.21 8.08 -6.98
C PHE A 35 14.26 7.17 -7.76
N TRP A 36 14.64 5.90 -7.96
CA TRP A 36 13.80 4.93 -8.66
C TRP A 36 12.51 4.63 -7.90
N THR A 37 12.58 4.48 -6.58
CA THR A 37 11.44 4.20 -5.72
C THR A 37 10.43 5.36 -5.74
N ILE A 38 10.91 6.59 -5.62
CA ILE A 38 10.08 7.80 -5.66
C ILE A 38 9.46 7.96 -7.05
N SER A 39 10.27 7.82 -8.10
CA SER A 39 9.81 7.94 -9.50
C SER A 39 8.70 6.93 -9.81
N PHE A 40 8.86 5.67 -9.41
CA PHE A 40 7.84 4.64 -9.59
C PHE A 40 6.53 4.97 -8.85
N SER A 41 6.63 5.46 -7.61
CA SER A 41 5.44 5.85 -6.82
C SER A 41 4.67 7.01 -7.46
N ILE A 42 5.39 8.01 -7.97
CA ILE A 42 4.79 9.17 -8.64
C ILE A 42 4.10 8.71 -9.93
N LEU A 43 4.79 7.91 -10.75
CA LEU A 43 4.25 7.39 -12.00
C LEU A 43 2.94 6.60 -11.77
N PHE A 44 2.92 5.72 -10.77
CA PHE A 44 1.73 4.94 -10.42
C PHE A 44 0.55 5.83 -9.99
N VAL A 45 0.80 6.85 -9.17
CA VAL A 45 -0.24 7.78 -8.71
C VAL A 45 -0.77 8.63 -9.87
N VAL A 46 0.11 9.16 -10.72
CA VAL A 46 -0.28 9.94 -11.90
C VAL A 46 -1.09 9.09 -12.87
N ALA A 47 -0.66 7.87 -13.15
CA ALA A 47 -1.41 6.92 -13.98
C ALA A 47 -2.81 6.66 -13.40
N SER A 48 -2.89 6.38 -12.10
CA SER A 48 -4.17 6.16 -11.43
C SER A 48 -5.10 7.38 -11.48
N LEU A 49 -4.56 8.58 -11.25
CA LEU A 49 -5.31 9.84 -11.36
C LEU A 49 -5.81 10.08 -12.79
N SER A 50 -4.97 9.83 -13.79
CA SER A 50 -5.35 9.97 -15.20
C SER A 50 -6.47 9.00 -15.58
N ALA A 51 -6.42 7.76 -15.09
CA ALA A 51 -7.49 6.77 -15.29
C ALA A 51 -8.80 7.20 -14.61
N GLY A 52 -8.74 7.72 -13.38
CA GLY A 52 -9.91 8.27 -12.69
C GLY A 52 -10.52 9.48 -13.42
N PHE A 53 -9.67 10.37 -13.94
CA PHE A 53 -10.11 11.53 -14.72
C PHE A 53 -10.77 11.11 -16.03
N LEU A 54 -10.17 10.15 -16.75
CA LEU A 54 -10.74 9.60 -17.99
C LEU A 54 -12.11 8.98 -17.74
N MET A 55 -12.25 8.19 -16.68
CA MET A 55 -13.53 7.57 -16.30
C MET A 55 -14.59 8.60 -15.91
N ALA A 56 -14.21 9.68 -15.23
CA ALA A 56 -15.11 10.79 -14.92
C ALA A 56 -15.54 11.54 -16.17
N TRP A 57 -14.62 11.77 -17.11
CA TRP A 57 -14.89 12.45 -18.37
C TRP A 57 -15.87 11.67 -19.25
N LEU A 58 -15.69 10.35 -19.37
CA LEU A 58 -16.57 9.47 -20.12
C LEU A 58 -17.99 9.42 -19.54
N ASN A 59 -18.13 9.52 -18.20
CA ASN A 59 -19.42 9.46 -17.51
C ASN A 59 -20.00 10.84 -17.16
N ARG A 60 -19.52 11.93 -17.78
CA ARG A 60 -19.92 13.31 -17.46
C ARG A 60 -21.42 13.59 -17.54
N ALA A 61 -22.17 12.79 -18.31
CA ALA A 61 -23.61 12.96 -18.51
C ALA A 61 -24.45 12.39 -17.35
N ALA A 62 -23.87 11.56 -16.49
CA ALA A 62 -24.57 10.95 -15.36
C ALA A 62 -24.60 11.91 -14.16
N LYS A 63 -25.80 12.37 -13.78
CA LYS A 63 -26.00 13.17 -12.56
C LYS A 63 -25.88 12.28 -11.33
N VAL A 64 -24.95 12.60 -10.45
CA VAL A 64 -24.78 11.92 -9.15
C VAL A 64 -25.05 12.88 -8.00
N LYS A 65 -25.76 12.38 -6.98
CA LYS A 65 -26.03 13.13 -5.75
C LYS A 65 -24.70 13.42 -5.03
N TYR A 66 -24.55 14.60 -4.44
CA TYR A 66 -23.32 14.98 -3.72
C TYR A 66 -23.00 14.04 -2.54
N TYR A 67 -24.03 13.43 -1.94
CA TYR A 67 -23.91 12.48 -0.82
C TYR A 67 -23.60 11.02 -1.23
N CYS A 68 -23.09 10.81 -2.45
CA CYS A 68 -22.77 9.47 -2.94
C CYS A 68 -21.32 9.08 -2.66
N GLY A 69 -21.12 7.83 -2.22
CA GLY A 69 -19.79 7.27 -1.99
C GLY A 69 -18.96 7.14 -3.27
N ARG A 70 -17.69 6.80 -3.10
CA ARG A 70 -16.65 6.72 -4.15
C ARG A 70 -17.08 5.90 -5.39
N LYS A 71 -17.96 4.91 -5.20
CA LYS A 71 -18.56 4.04 -6.22
C LYS A 71 -19.45 4.76 -7.22
N ALA A 72 -20.28 5.70 -6.75
CA ALA A 72 -21.21 6.43 -7.60
C ALA A 72 -20.49 7.57 -8.34
N ALA A 73 -19.48 8.19 -7.73
CA ALA A 73 -18.76 9.31 -8.34
C ALA A 73 -17.88 8.94 -9.55
N PHE A 74 -17.25 7.77 -9.59
CA PHE A 74 -16.22 7.43 -10.60
C PHE A 74 -16.48 6.13 -11.38
N SER A 75 -17.71 5.60 -11.33
CA SER A 75 -18.12 4.27 -11.82
C SER A 75 -17.73 3.11 -10.89
N ASN A 76 -18.51 2.03 -10.96
CA ASN A 76 -18.40 0.85 -10.10
C ASN A 76 -17.02 0.18 -10.25
N SER A 77 -16.54 0.02 -11.48
CA SER A 77 -15.28 -0.67 -11.78
C SER A 77 -14.06 0.05 -11.18
N TYR A 78 -13.99 1.37 -11.31
CA TYR A 78 -12.88 2.15 -10.75
C TYR A 78 -12.94 2.24 -9.23
N GLY A 79 -14.16 2.33 -8.66
CA GLY A 79 -14.36 2.23 -7.21
C GLY A 79 -13.85 0.91 -6.65
N THR A 80 -14.23 -0.22 -7.24
CA THR A 80 -13.76 -1.56 -6.83
C THR A 80 -12.23 -1.69 -6.96
N PHE A 81 -11.64 -1.17 -8.03
CA PHE A 81 -10.17 -1.16 -8.20
C PHE A 81 -9.45 -0.46 -7.02
N ILE A 82 -9.96 0.69 -6.56
CA ILE A 82 -9.38 1.39 -5.41
C ILE A 82 -9.50 0.55 -4.13
N TYR A 83 -10.67 -0.03 -3.87
CA TYR A 83 -10.87 -0.86 -2.68
C TYR A 83 -9.94 -2.09 -2.67
N VAL A 84 -9.83 -2.78 -3.81
CA VAL A 84 -8.93 -3.94 -3.95
C VAL A 84 -7.48 -3.50 -3.76
N THR A 85 -7.06 -2.40 -4.38
CA THR A 85 -5.68 -1.90 -4.26
C THR A 85 -5.34 -1.53 -2.83
N ASN A 86 -6.27 -0.91 -2.10
CA ASN A 86 -6.08 -0.61 -0.68
C ASN A 86 -5.93 -1.89 0.13
N VAL A 87 -6.89 -2.82 0.06
CA VAL A 87 -6.87 -4.05 0.85
C VAL A 87 -5.61 -4.86 0.56
N VAL A 88 -5.30 -5.09 -0.72
CA VAL A 88 -4.12 -5.86 -1.13
C VAL A 88 -2.82 -5.12 -0.79
N GLY A 89 -2.75 -3.82 -1.02
CA GLY A 89 -1.54 -3.02 -0.74
C GLY A 89 -1.19 -3.00 0.75
N TYR A 90 -2.17 -2.74 1.62
CA TYR A 90 -1.95 -2.78 3.06
C TYR A 90 -1.63 -4.19 3.56
N ALA A 91 -2.34 -5.21 3.08
CA ALA A 91 -2.09 -6.61 3.47
C ALA A 91 -0.70 -7.09 3.04
N THR A 92 -0.32 -6.86 1.80
CA THR A 92 1.01 -7.24 1.29
C THR A 92 2.12 -6.47 2.00
N GLY A 93 1.94 -5.16 2.23
CA GLY A 93 2.87 -4.36 3.02
C GLY A 93 3.04 -4.88 4.45
N PHE A 94 1.95 -5.31 5.11
CA PHE A 94 2.01 -5.91 6.44
C PHE A 94 2.76 -7.25 6.45
N VAL A 95 2.44 -8.16 5.52
CA VAL A 95 3.12 -9.45 5.38
C VAL A 95 4.62 -9.27 5.14
N LEU A 96 5.01 -8.35 4.26
CA LEU A 96 6.42 -8.04 3.99
C LEU A 96 7.16 -7.52 5.23
N ASN A 97 6.53 -6.63 6.01
CA ASN A 97 7.10 -6.15 7.27
C ASN A 97 7.23 -7.27 8.32
N CYS A 98 6.25 -8.18 8.40
CA CYS A 98 6.32 -9.36 9.27
C CYS A 98 7.47 -10.31 8.89
N ILE A 99 7.63 -10.61 7.59
CA ILE A 99 8.72 -11.46 7.09
C ILE A 99 10.08 -10.82 7.41
N ALA A 100 10.22 -9.51 7.15
CA ALA A 100 11.44 -8.77 7.45
C ALA A 100 11.78 -8.81 8.95
N TYR A 101 10.78 -8.71 9.82
CA TYR A 101 10.95 -8.81 11.26
C TYR A 101 11.40 -10.19 11.73
N CYS A 102 10.71 -11.24 11.28
CA CYS A 102 11.05 -12.62 11.65
C CYS A 102 12.49 -12.95 11.27
N LYS A 103 12.89 -12.61 10.03
CA LYS A 103 14.27 -12.83 9.58
C LYS A 103 15.29 -11.96 10.32
N ALA A 104 15.00 -10.68 10.56
CA ALA A 104 15.89 -9.79 11.32
C ALA A 104 16.12 -10.28 12.76
N ARG A 105 15.09 -10.85 13.40
CA ARG A 105 15.19 -11.43 14.75
C ARG A 105 16.14 -12.64 14.79
N THR A 106 16.11 -13.47 13.74
CA THR A 106 16.91 -14.69 13.62
C THR A 106 18.37 -14.42 13.23
N PHE A 107 18.64 -13.50 12.30
CA PHE A 107 19.97 -13.32 11.71
C PHE A 107 20.83 -12.18 12.28
N THR A 108 20.29 -11.33 13.15
CA THR A 108 21.05 -10.17 13.68
C THR A 108 21.87 -10.53 14.91
N SER A 109 23.18 -10.23 14.85
CA SER A 109 24.15 -10.34 15.96
C SER A 109 23.77 -9.46 17.17
N LYS A 110 24.15 -9.87 18.39
CA LYS A 110 23.75 -9.26 19.67
C LYS A 110 23.96 -7.73 19.76
N ASN A 111 24.98 -7.17 19.09
CA ASN A 111 25.32 -5.74 19.19
C ASN A 111 24.55 -4.81 18.23
N GLU A 112 24.32 -5.18 16.96
CA GLU A 112 23.47 -4.38 16.05
C GLU A 112 21.96 -4.62 16.25
N LYS A 113 21.61 -5.64 17.04
CA LYS A 113 20.22 -6.04 17.33
C LYS A 113 19.39 -4.89 17.91
N ASN A 114 19.91 -4.13 18.87
CA ASN A 114 19.04 -3.24 19.65
C ASN A 114 18.55 -2.00 18.90
N ARG A 115 19.42 -1.29 18.16
CA ARG A 115 19.02 -0.06 17.45
C ARG A 115 18.11 -0.32 16.25
N ASN A 116 18.43 -1.33 15.45
CA ASN A 116 17.67 -1.64 14.24
C ASN A 116 16.34 -2.36 14.56
N MET A 117 16.28 -3.19 15.62
CA MET A 117 15.02 -3.85 16.01
C MET A 117 13.99 -2.90 16.61
N VAL A 118 14.40 -1.87 17.37
CA VAL A 118 13.45 -0.88 17.91
C VAL A 118 12.74 -0.14 16.77
N ARG A 119 13.49 0.33 15.77
CA ARG A 119 12.90 0.94 14.56
C ARG A 119 11.97 -0.03 13.84
N LEU A 120 12.40 -1.28 13.64
CA LEU A 120 11.57 -2.29 12.97
C LEU A 120 10.24 -2.54 13.71
N ARG A 121 10.25 -2.58 15.05
CA ARG A 121 9.04 -2.75 15.87
C ARG A 121 8.04 -1.61 15.68
N TYR A 122 8.49 -0.35 15.72
CA TYR A 122 7.61 0.79 15.45
C TYR A 122 6.98 0.70 14.07
N TYR A 123 7.73 0.30 13.06
CA TYR A 123 7.18 0.17 11.72
C TYR A 123 6.19 -0.96 11.54
N ILE A 124 6.36 -2.09 12.24
CA ILE A 124 5.36 -3.17 12.24
C ILE A 124 4.10 -2.68 12.95
N ALA A 125 4.22 -1.97 14.06
CA ALA A 125 3.08 -1.39 14.76
C ALA A 125 2.34 -0.39 13.86
N ILE A 126 3.06 0.51 13.18
CA ILE A 126 2.46 1.44 12.21
C ILE A 126 1.76 0.66 11.08
N SER A 127 2.44 -0.31 10.47
CA SER A 127 1.86 -1.13 9.39
C SER A 127 0.64 -1.92 9.86
N PHE A 128 0.64 -2.40 11.11
CA PHE A 128 -0.48 -3.11 11.73
C PHE A 128 -1.68 -2.19 11.93
N PHE A 129 -1.48 -1.04 12.58
CA PHE A 129 -2.53 -0.04 12.78
C PHE A 129 -3.07 0.48 11.45
N SER A 130 -2.22 0.76 10.46
CA SER A 130 -2.67 1.17 9.13
C SER A 130 -3.49 0.08 8.43
N THR A 131 -3.12 -1.19 8.58
CA THR A 131 -3.89 -2.31 7.99
C THR A 131 -5.24 -2.46 8.68
N ILE A 132 -5.30 -2.38 10.01
CA ILE A 132 -6.56 -2.45 10.76
C ILE A 132 -7.46 -1.26 10.42
N LEU A 133 -6.95 -0.04 10.54
CA LEU A 133 -7.76 1.17 10.40
C LEU A 133 -8.19 1.43 8.96
N VAL A 134 -7.43 0.98 7.95
CA VAL A 134 -7.73 1.28 6.54
C VAL A 134 -8.24 0.06 5.79
N SER A 135 -7.69 -1.14 6.01
CA SER A 135 -8.18 -2.33 5.29
C SER A 135 -9.51 -2.82 5.82
N ILE A 136 -9.81 -2.73 7.11
CA ILE A 136 -11.10 -3.20 7.66
C ILE A 136 -12.29 -2.41 7.09
N PRO A 137 -12.35 -1.06 7.13
CA PRO A 137 -13.46 -0.33 6.53
C PRO A 137 -13.53 -0.51 5.01
N ASN A 138 -12.39 -0.63 4.33
CA ASN A 138 -12.37 -0.93 2.89
C ASN A 138 -12.83 -2.36 2.58
N LEU A 139 -12.57 -3.33 3.45
CA LEU A 139 -13.05 -4.70 3.33
C LEU A 139 -14.56 -4.77 3.56
N ILE A 140 -15.08 -4.06 4.56
CA ILE A 140 -16.54 -3.90 4.79
C ILE A 140 -17.19 -3.23 3.57
N SER A 141 -16.55 -2.22 2.98
CA SER A 141 -17.03 -1.60 1.75
C SER A 141 -16.94 -2.51 0.53
N LEU A 142 -16.05 -3.52 0.53
CA LEU A 142 -15.93 -4.51 -0.53
C LEU A 142 -16.96 -5.64 -0.37
N THR A 143 -17.16 -6.14 0.86
CA THR A 143 -18.15 -7.17 1.16
C THR A 143 -19.57 -6.69 0.93
N SER A 144 -19.87 -5.42 1.23
CA SER A 144 -21.17 -4.81 0.86
C SER A 144 -21.40 -4.77 -0.66
N VAL A 145 -20.34 -4.68 -1.48
CA VAL A 145 -20.44 -4.78 -2.96
C VAL A 145 -20.66 -6.21 -3.42
N LEU A 146 -20.02 -7.18 -2.75
CA LEU A 146 -20.15 -8.60 -3.08
C LEU A 146 -21.52 -9.14 -2.69
N PHE A 147 -22.01 -8.80 -1.48
CA PHE A 147 -23.34 -9.16 -1.01
C PHE A 147 -24.47 -8.42 -1.75
N ALA A 148 -24.27 -7.17 -2.20
CA ALA A 148 -25.28 -6.50 -3.05
C ALA A 148 -25.34 -7.04 -4.50
N LYS A 149 -24.43 -7.96 -4.86
CA LYS A 149 -24.40 -8.67 -6.14
C LYS A 149 -24.92 -10.10 -6.05
N VAL A 150 -25.18 -10.62 -4.85
CA VAL A 150 -25.85 -11.92 -4.60
C VAL A 150 -27.32 -11.64 -4.32
#